data_AF-A0A1B9BW81-F1
#
_entry.id   AF-A0A1B9BW81-F1
#
_cell.length_a   1.000
_cell.length_b   1.000
_cell.length_c   1.000
_cell.angle_alpha   90.00
_cell.angle_beta   90.00
_cell.angle_gamma   90.00
#
_symmetry.space_group_name_H-M   'P 1'
#
loop_
_entity.id
_entity.type
_entity.pdbx_description
1 polymer ?
#
loop_
_entity_poly.entity_id
_entity_poly.type
_entity_poly.pdbx_seq_one_letter_code
_entity_poly.pdbx_strand_id
1 'polypeptide(L)'
;EGARHAYAQAGAEDTVAVESPAALLQTIAKERYAVTEDATLVTDCPQIDVIMEITGSVDYAAGIVLRAIEHGKHVVMMDAELDGTVGPILKVYADRAGVCLTQSDGDQPGVIANLYRYVRSMGAEPVLAGNIKGLHDPYRNPDTQADFARRTFQRAPMVTSFADGTKISFEMAVVANAFGLSVSCRGMAGPTVPVGTHVQESPGWYSPEALETPGGIVEYVVQAEPGPGVFVIARQDHPVQREYLKYYKMGNGPYYVFYHPYHLCHFEAHHSIARVALFDDATMAPMGAPQVEVIATAKRALVPGEVLDGFGGFLSYGLAENADVVARDRLLPMGVAEDCRIKRAVPKDQVLTYDDVELPSGRLIERLRREQSGHFHMPYGGS
;
A
#
# COMPACT_ATOMS: atom_id res chain seq x y z
N GLU A 1 15.21 -6.75 22.92
CA GLU A 1 13.95 -7.07 23.66
C GLU A 1 12.73 -7.32 22.77
N GLY A 2 12.24 -6.35 21.99
CA GLY A 2 11.01 -6.51 21.19
C GLY A 2 10.98 -7.76 20.31
N ALA A 3 12.07 -8.05 19.58
CA ALA A 3 12.19 -9.26 18.76
C ALA A 3 12.10 -10.56 19.59
N ARG A 4 12.72 -10.62 20.77
CA ARG A 4 12.65 -11.79 21.66
C ARG A 4 11.22 -12.02 22.15
N HIS A 5 10.52 -10.94 22.49
CA HIS A 5 9.12 -11.01 22.90
C HIS A 5 8.22 -11.54 21.77
N ALA A 6 8.40 -11.05 20.54
CA ALA A 6 7.64 -11.52 19.39
C ALA A 6 7.82 -13.04 19.15
N TYR A 7 9.06 -13.53 19.20
CA TYR A 7 9.34 -14.96 19.10
C TYR A 7 8.73 -15.78 20.26
N ALA A 8 8.84 -15.30 21.50
CA ALA A 8 8.23 -15.97 22.65
C ALA A 8 6.70 -16.08 22.51
N GLN A 9 6.03 -15.02 22.02
CA GLN A 9 4.58 -15.04 21.74
C GLN A 9 4.19 -16.04 20.65
N ALA A 10 5.11 -16.30 19.70
CA ALA A 10 4.94 -17.32 18.67
C ALA A 10 5.29 -18.75 19.14
N GLY A 11 5.67 -18.94 20.42
CA GLY A 11 6.07 -20.23 20.97
C GLY A 11 7.53 -20.62 20.66
N ALA A 12 8.34 -19.68 20.19
CA ALA A 12 9.75 -19.87 19.83
C ALA A 12 10.67 -19.24 20.89
N GLU A 13 10.77 -19.86 22.07
CA GLU A 13 11.45 -19.26 23.22
C GLU A 13 12.99 -19.24 23.09
N ASP A 14 13.58 -20.13 22.29
CA ASP A 14 15.03 -20.33 22.20
C ASP A 14 15.74 -19.41 21.18
N THR A 15 15.58 -18.09 21.35
CA THR A 15 16.19 -17.08 20.46
C THR A 15 17.66 -16.76 20.81
N VAL A 16 18.49 -16.59 19.79
CA VAL A 16 19.92 -16.23 19.93
C VAL A 16 20.13 -14.80 19.47
N ALA A 17 20.69 -13.95 20.35
CA ALA A 17 21.16 -12.63 19.91
C ALA A 17 22.43 -12.80 19.09
N VAL A 18 22.46 -12.16 17.93
CA VAL A 18 23.61 -12.18 17.01
C VAL A 18 24.04 -10.77 16.65
N GLU A 19 25.34 -10.54 16.71
CA GLU A 19 25.98 -9.24 16.45
C GLU A 19 27.08 -9.34 15.37
N SER A 20 27.16 -10.49 14.68
CA SER A 20 28.12 -10.68 13.60
C SER A 20 27.62 -11.68 12.55
N PRO A 21 28.12 -11.61 11.30
CA PRO A 21 27.77 -12.57 10.26
C PRO A 21 28.07 -14.02 10.65
N ALA A 22 29.21 -14.27 11.31
CA ALA A 22 29.60 -15.60 11.75
C ALA A 22 28.62 -16.17 12.80
N ALA A 23 28.18 -15.36 13.76
CA ALA A 23 27.20 -15.77 14.76
C ALA A 23 25.83 -16.07 14.15
N LEU A 24 25.40 -15.26 13.17
CA LEU A 24 24.16 -15.49 12.43
C LEU A 24 24.19 -16.82 11.67
N LEU A 25 25.24 -17.07 10.88
CA LEU A 25 25.41 -18.33 10.13
C LEU A 25 25.45 -19.55 11.05
N GLN A 26 26.15 -19.47 12.18
CA GLN A 26 26.18 -20.55 13.17
C GLN A 26 24.81 -20.80 13.81
N THR A 27 24.00 -19.75 13.97
CA THR A 27 22.64 -19.87 14.53
C THR A 27 21.70 -20.54 13.53
N ILE A 28 21.75 -20.11 12.26
CA ILE A 28 20.97 -20.72 11.17
C ILE A 28 21.34 -22.19 10.97
N ALA A 29 22.64 -22.52 10.97
CA ALA A 29 23.12 -23.89 10.82
C ALA A 29 22.69 -24.84 11.96
N LYS A 30 22.29 -24.29 13.10
CA LYS A 30 21.72 -25.04 14.24
C LYS A 30 20.19 -25.04 14.24
N GLU A 31 19.57 -24.51 13.19
CA GLU A 31 18.11 -24.37 13.06
C GLU A 31 17.49 -23.58 14.22
N ARG A 32 18.20 -22.55 14.70
CA ARG A 32 17.75 -21.67 15.79
C ARG A 32 17.33 -20.31 15.25
N TYR A 33 16.48 -19.63 16.02
CA TYR A 33 15.98 -18.30 15.68
C TYR A 33 16.97 -17.21 16.10
N ALA A 34 17.45 -16.44 15.13
CA ALA A 34 18.34 -15.31 15.39
C ALA A 34 17.54 -14.01 15.61
N VAL A 35 18.01 -13.17 16.54
CA VAL A 35 17.55 -11.80 16.73
C VAL A 35 18.74 -10.85 16.70
N THR A 36 18.57 -9.67 16.10
CA THR A 36 19.64 -8.67 16.00
C THR A 36 19.06 -7.26 16.01
N GLU A 37 19.89 -6.29 16.38
CA GLU A 37 19.59 -4.85 16.25
C GLU A 37 20.12 -4.26 14.93
N ASP A 38 20.91 -5.04 14.18
CA ASP A 38 21.49 -4.64 12.90
C ASP A 38 20.82 -5.40 11.75
N ALA A 39 19.89 -4.72 11.07
CA ALA A 39 19.19 -5.28 9.92
C ALA A 39 20.14 -5.66 8.76
N THR A 40 21.34 -5.05 8.67
CA THR A 40 22.29 -5.37 7.61
C THR A 40 22.83 -6.79 7.73
N LEU A 41 22.92 -7.34 8.95
CA LEU A 41 23.28 -8.75 9.14
C LEU A 41 22.28 -9.70 8.46
N VAL A 42 21.00 -9.31 8.42
CA VAL A 42 19.94 -10.11 7.81
C VAL A 42 19.98 -9.98 6.29
N THR A 43 20.07 -8.75 5.76
CA THR A 43 20.12 -8.52 4.30
C THR A 43 21.35 -9.12 3.64
N ASP A 44 22.48 -9.15 4.35
CA ASP A 44 23.75 -9.56 3.78
C ASP A 44 24.00 -11.06 3.92
N CYS A 45 23.19 -11.75 4.71
CA CYS A 45 23.38 -13.16 5.01
C CYS A 45 23.16 -14.01 3.75
N PRO A 46 24.15 -14.80 3.30
CA PRO A 46 23.99 -15.62 2.09
C PRO A 46 22.99 -16.78 2.27
N GLN A 47 22.63 -17.14 3.50
CA GLN A 47 21.67 -18.22 3.79
C GLN A 47 20.21 -17.75 3.92
N ILE A 48 19.96 -16.46 3.79
CA ILE A 48 18.59 -15.91 3.78
C ILE A 48 18.21 -15.66 2.32
N ASP A 49 17.07 -16.19 1.88
CA ASP A 49 16.60 -16.06 0.49
C ASP A 49 15.61 -14.89 0.33
N VAL A 50 14.73 -14.70 1.33
CA VAL A 50 13.64 -13.73 1.30
C VAL A 50 13.69 -12.82 2.52
N ILE A 51 13.57 -11.51 2.29
CA ILE A 51 13.36 -10.49 3.31
C ILE A 51 11.88 -10.13 3.36
N MET A 52 11.29 -10.20 4.55
CA MET A 52 9.94 -9.71 4.83
C MET A 52 10.04 -8.34 5.51
N GLU A 53 9.65 -7.29 4.82
CA GLU A 53 9.68 -5.91 5.31
C GLU A 53 8.29 -5.55 5.90
N ILE A 54 8.27 -5.20 7.20
CA ILE A 54 7.05 -4.94 7.99
C ILE A 54 7.24 -3.79 8.99
N THR A 55 8.17 -2.87 8.73
CA THR A 55 8.48 -1.78 9.67
C THR A 55 7.43 -0.67 9.61
N GLY A 56 6.76 -0.49 8.47
CA GLY A 56 5.78 0.58 8.26
C GLY A 56 6.43 1.96 8.20
N SER A 57 7.67 2.03 7.68
CA SER A 57 8.48 3.24 7.58
C SER A 57 8.93 3.44 6.15
N VAL A 58 9.02 4.67 5.66
CA VAL A 58 9.38 4.89 4.25
C VAL A 58 10.89 4.98 4.06
N ASP A 59 11.54 5.99 4.65
CA ASP A 59 12.97 6.26 4.36
C ASP A 59 13.90 5.14 4.87
N TYR A 60 13.64 4.64 6.09
CA TYR A 60 14.41 3.54 6.68
C TYR A 60 14.23 2.23 5.91
N ALA A 61 12.98 1.83 5.64
CA ALA A 61 12.70 0.59 4.90
C ALA A 61 13.25 0.65 3.47
N ALA A 62 13.19 1.80 2.78
CA ALA A 62 13.79 1.96 1.46
C ALA A 62 15.28 1.58 1.45
N GLY A 63 16.03 1.95 2.49
CA GLY A 63 17.44 1.58 2.63
C GLY A 63 17.65 0.08 2.80
N ILE A 64 16.83 -0.56 3.63
CA ILE A 64 16.88 -2.01 3.85
C ILE A 64 16.49 -2.78 2.59
N VAL A 65 15.43 -2.36 1.89
CA VAL A 65 14.96 -3.00 0.66
C VAL A 65 15.99 -2.88 -0.46
N LEU A 66 16.60 -1.71 -0.66
CA LEU A 66 17.69 -1.56 -1.64
C LEU A 66 18.86 -2.49 -1.31
N ARG A 67 19.28 -2.53 -0.05
CA ARG A 67 20.38 -3.40 0.37
C ARG A 67 20.05 -4.88 0.16
N ALA A 68 18.83 -5.30 0.48
CA ALA A 68 18.35 -6.65 0.22
C ALA A 68 18.44 -6.99 -1.28
N ILE A 69 17.96 -6.08 -2.14
CA ILE A 69 18.05 -6.24 -3.60
C ILE A 69 19.52 -6.33 -4.07
N GLU A 70 20.39 -5.45 -3.58
CA GLU A 70 21.83 -5.45 -3.90
C GLU A 70 22.52 -6.78 -3.52
N HIS A 71 22.04 -7.44 -2.46
CA HIS A 71 22.52 -8.73 -1.98
C HIS A 71 21.76 -9.92 -2.59
N GLY A 72 20.98 -9.70 -3.66
CA GLY A 72 20.28 -10.76 -4.38
C GLY A 72 19.18 -11.42 -3.57
N LYS A 73 18.55 -10.68 -2.64
CA LYS A 73 17.43 -11.16 -1.84
C LYS A 73 16.12 -10.79 -2.49
N HIS A 74 15.21 -11.74 -2.48
CA HIS A 74 13.82 -11.45 -2.72
C HIS A 74 13.24 -10.60 -1.60
N VAL A 75 12.28 -9.72 -1.91
CA VAL A 75 11.65 -8.84 -0.93
C VAL A 75 10.13 -8.96 -1.02
N VAL A 76 9.53 -9.35 0.10
CA VAL A 76 8.08 -9.29 0.33
C VAL A 76 7.81 -8.14 1.29
N MET A 77 6.93 -7.23 0.93
CA MET A 77 6.59 -6.04 1.73
C MET A 77 5.16 -6.16 2.24
N MET A 78 4.92 -5.78 3.49
CA MET A 78 3.60 -5.42 4.00
C MET A 78 3.61 -3.94 4.40
N ASP A 79 4.14 -3.13 3.48
CA ASP A 79 4.32 -1.69 3.60
C ASP A 79 3.86 -1.06 2.27
N ALA A 80 2.59 -0.65 2.25
CA ALA A 80 1.97 -0.02 1.09
C ALA A 80 2.46 1.43 0.93
N GLU A 81 2.91 2.03 2.02
CA GLU A 81 3.40 3.40 2.11
C GLU A 81 4.74 3.55 1.39
N LEU A 82 5.68 2.61 1.60
CA LEU A 82 6.93 2.56 0.85
C LEU A 82 6.67 2.33 -0.65
N ASP A 83 5.86 1.33 -0.99
CA ASP A 83 5.58 0.95 -2.38
C ASP A 83 4.83 2.05 -3.14
N GLY A 84 3.77 2.60 -2.56
CA GLY A 84 3.04 3.72 -3.15
C GLY A 84 3.87 5.00 -3.30
N THR A 85 5.02 5.09 -2.63
CA THR A 85 5.94 6.24 -2.75
C THR A 85 7.06 6.00 -3.76
N VAL A 86 7.77 4.88 -3.67
CA VAL A 86 8.96 4.55 -4.50
C VAL A 86 9.02 3.11 -4.99
N GLY A 87 7.95 2.34 -4.83
CA GLY A 87 7.85 0.97 -5.33
C GLY A 87 8.23 0.81 -6.81
N PRO A 88 7.79 1.69 -7.73
CA PRO A 88 8.17 1.62 -9.13
C PRO A 88 9.68 1.66 -9.38
N ILE A 89 10.43 2.55 -8.71
CA ILE A 89 11.90 2.57 -8.87
C ILE A 89 12.58 1.40 -8.14
N LEU A 90 12.05 0.98 -6.98
CA LEU A 90 12.54 -0.23 -6.29
C LEU A 90 12.36 -1.48 -7.15
N LYS A 91 11.24 -1.59 -7.88
CA LYS A 91 10.98 -2.69 -8.81
C LYS A 91 11.97 -2.72 -9.97
N VAL A 92 12.35 -1.55 -10.50
CA VAL A 92 13.40 -1.44 -11.51
C VAL A 92 14.75 -1.96 -10.98
N TYR A 93 15.09 -1.67 -9.73
CA TYR A 93 16.30 -2.21 -9.11
C TYR A 93 16.21 -3.73 -8.90
N ALA A 94 15.07 -4.22 -8.43
CA ALA A 94 14.81 -5.65 -8.23
C ALA A 94 14.94 -6.43 -9.55
N ASP A 95 14.36 -5.93 -10.63
CA ASP A 95 14.45 -6.54 -11.97
C ASP A 95 15.88 -6.59 -12.50
N ARG A 96 16.68 -5.54 -12.25
CA ARG A 96 18.09 -5.50 -12.64
C ARG A 96 18.94 -6.49 -11.85
N ALA A 97 18.60 -6.72 -10.59
CA ALA A 97 19.26 -7.69 -9.73
C ALA A 97 18.77 -9.12 -9.96
N GLY A 98 17.69 -9.31 -10.73
CA GLY A 98 17.09 -10.62 -10.98
C GLY A 98 16.37 -11.20 -9.76
N VAL A 99 15.76 -10.34 -8.94
CA VAL A 99 15.00 -10.75 -7.74
C VAL A 99 13.57 -10.21 -7.77
N CYS A 100 12.62 -10.99 -7.26
CA CYS A 100 11.27 -10.53 -6.98
C CYS A 100 11.20 -9.46 -5.87
N LEU A 101 10.49 -8.38 -6.16
CA LEU A 101 9.91 -7.43 -5.20
C LEU A 101 8.38 -7.56 -5.28
N THR A 102 7.70 -7.74 -4.14
CA THR A 102 6.25 -7.91 -4.13
C THR A 102 5.61 -7.36 -2.86
N GLN A 103 4.38 -6.86 -2.96
CA GLN A 103 3.49 -6.77 -1.79
C GLN A 103 3.07 -8.16 -1.33
N SER A 104 2.73 -8.24 -0.05
CA SER A 104 2.23 -9.43 0.60
C SER A 104 0.74 -9.65 0.31
N ASP A 105 0.36 -10.92 0.25
CA ASP A 105 -1.03 -11.36 0.43
C ASP A 105 -1.50 -11.10 1.88
N GLY A 106 -2.81 -11.17 2.09
CA GLY A 106 -3.44 -10.88 3.38
C GLY A 106 -3.67 -9.41 3.69
N ASP A 107 -2.83 -8.50 3.20
CA ASP A 107 -3.19 -7.09 3.09
C ASP A 107 -4.10 -6.90 1.88
N GLN A 108 -5.02 -5.94 1.93
CA GLN A 108 -6.04 -5.80 0.87
C GLN A 108 -5.47 -5.67 -0.55
N PRO A 109 -4.34 -4.99 -0.80
CA PRO A 109 -3.77 -4.92 -2.14
C PRO A 109 -3.41 -6.31 -2.71
N GLY A 110 -2.82 -7.20 -1.92
CA GLY A 110 -2.49 -8.56 -2.34
C GLY A 110 -3.73 -9.41 -2.62
N VAL A 111 -4.75 -9.30 -1.75
CA VAL A 111 -6.04 -10.00 -1.95
C VAL A 111 -6.77 -9.48 -3.20
N ILE A 112 -6.75 -8.16 -3.43
CA ILE A 112 -7.28 -7.55 -4.67
C ILE A 112 -6.53 -8.07 -5.88
N ALA A 113 -5.20 -8.16 -5.83
CA ALA A 113 -4.41 -8.64 -6.95
C ALA A 113 -4.78 -10.07 -7.35
N ASN A 114 -4.99 -10.96 -6.38
CA ASN A 114 -5.47 -12.31 -6.61
C ASN A 114 -6.88 -12.33 -7.24
N LEU A 115 -7.81 -11.55 -6.68
CA LEU A 115 -9.18 -11.46 -7.18
C LEU A 115 -9.22 -10.88 -8.60
N TYR A 116 -8.46 -9.82 -8.86
CA TYR A 116 -8.34 -9.14 -10.15
C TYR A 116 -7.80 -10.11 -11.21
N ARG A 117 -6.74 -10.88 -10.90
CA ARG A 117 -6.22 -11.93 -11.81
C ARG A 117 -7.26 -13.01 -12.09
N TYR A 118 -8.00 -13.47 -11.08
CA TYR A 118 -9.07 -14.44 -11.26
C TYR A 118 -10.17 -13.92 -12.19
N VAL A 119 -10.60 -12.68 -12.00
CA VAL A 119 -11.62 -12.05 -12.87
C VAL A 119 -11.13 -11.93 -14.31
N ARG A 120 -9.88 -11.49 -14.52
CA ARG A 120 -9.29 -11.42 -15.86
C ARG A 120 -9.13 -12.77 -16.53
N SER A 121 -8.80 -13.82 -15.78
CA SER A 121 -8.60 -15.17 -16.36
C SER A 121 -9.90 -15.77 -16.92
N MET A 122 -11.06 -15.32 -16.43
CA MET A 122 -12.38 -15.67 -16.99
C MET A 122 -12.73 -14.90 -18.27
N GLY A 123 -11.91 -13.93 -18.70
CA GLY A 123 -12.18 -13.09 -19.86
C GLY A 123 -13.20 -11.98 -19.62
N ALA A 124 -13.47 -11.64 -18.35
CA ALA A 124 -14.18 -10.41 -18.00
C ALA A 124 -13.17 -9.25 -17.90
N GLU A 125 -13.62 -8.03 -18.18
CA GLU A 125 -12.81 -6.81 -18.10
C GLU A 125 -13.03 -6.14 -16.74
N PRO A 126 -12.07 -6.17 -15.79
CA PRO A 126 -12.20 -5.38 -14.58
C PRO A 126 -12.25 -3.89 -14.92
N VAL A 127 -13.27 -3.21 -14.42
CA VAL A 127 -13.44 -1.76 -14.58
C VAL A 127 -13.22 -1.02 -13.27
N LEU A 128 -13.34 -1.72 -12.13
CA LEU A 128 -13.07 -1.17 -10.81
C LEU A 128 -12.50 -2.26 -9.91
N ALA A 129 -11.40 -1.96 -9.20
CA ALA A 129 -10.89 -2.78 -8.11
C ALA A 129 -11.00 -2.01 -6.80
N GLY A 130 -11.56 -2.63 -5.75
CA GLY A 130 -11.85 -1.87 -4.54
C GLY A 130 -11.78 -2.61 -3.22
N ASN A 131 -11.73 -1.79 -2.18
CA ASN A 131 -11.60 -2.17 -0.78
C ASN A 131 -12.88 -1.84 0.00
N ILE A 132 -13.16 -2.61 1.05
CA ILE A 132 -14.31 -2.42 1.93
C ILE A 132 -13.80 -2.02 3.32
N LYS A 133 -14.17 -0.81 3.78
CA LYS A 133 -13.77 -0.27 5.07
C LYS A 133 -14.94 -0.09 6.02
N GLY A 134 -14.67 -0.20 7.33
CA GLY A 134 -15.67 0.07 8.37
C GLY A 134 -15.84 1.55 8.72
N LEU A 135 -14.79 2.37 8.55
CA LEU A 135 -14.74 3.77 8.95
C LEU A 135 -13.85 4.58 8.00
N HIS A 136 -14.29 5.81 7.70
CA HIS A 136 -13.47 6.83 7.06
C HIS A 136 -13.84 8.21 7.65
N ASP A 137 -12.86 8.90 8.22
CA ASP A 137 -12.99 10.22 8.83
C ASP A 137 -11.61 10.92 8.82
N PRO A 138 -11.33 11.82 7.86
CA PRO A 138 -10.04 12.49 7.69
C PRO A 138 -9.55 13.26 8.92
N TYR A 139 -10.42 13.56 9.88
CA TYR A 139 -10.07 14.36 11.05
C TYR A 139 -9.73 13.54 12.28
N ARG A 140 -9.70 12.20 12.16
CA ARG A 140 -9.12 11.35 13.21
C ARG A 140 -7.65 11.69 13.42
N ASN A 141 -7.27 11.68 14.68
CA ASN A 141 -5.93 11.94 15.17
C ASN A 141 -5.60 10.93 16.29
N PRO A 142 -4.32 10.84 16.71
CA PRO A 142 -3.90 9.90 17.74
C PRO A 142 -4.71 9.99 19.04
N ASP A 143 -5.15 11.18 19.46
CA ASP A 143 -5.97 11.33 20.67
C ASP A 143 -7.34 10.66 20.51
N THR A 144 -8.01 10.90 19.38
CA THR A 144 -9.33 10.31 19.09
C THR A 144 -9.29 8.79 18.91
N GLN A 145 -8.11 8.23 18.59
CA GLN A 145 -7.91 6.80 18.36
C GLN A 145 -7.22 6.08 19.53
N ALA A 146 -6.77 6.80 20.57
CA ALA A 146 -6.00 6.23 21.67
C ALA A 146 -6.71 5.04 22.34
N ASP A 147 -8.01 5.15 22.56
CA ASP A 147 -8.81 4.08 23.18
C ASP A 147 -8.95 2.85 22.28
N PHE A 148 -9.16 3.04 20.98
CA PHE A 148 -9.23 1.95 20.02
C PHE A 148 -7.88 1.24 19.89
N ALA A 149 -6.80 2.02 19.79
CA ALA A 149 -5.42 1.52 19.73
C ALA A 149 -5.09 0.63 20.94
N ARG A 150 -5.40 1.10 22.15
CA ARG A 150 -5.20 0.34 23.39
C ARG A 150 -5.99 -0.96 23.42
N ARG A 151 -7.26 -0.95 22.99
CA ARG A 151 -8.13 -2.15 22.98
C ARG A 151 -7.71 -3.20 21.94
N THR A 152 -7.03 -2.77 20.88
CA THR A 152 -6.61 -3.61 19.76
C THR A 152 -5.11 -3.91 19.75
N PHE A 153 -4.39 -3.48 20.79
CA PHE A 153 -2.93 -3.65 20.92
C PHE A 153 -2.13 -3.02 19.77
N GLN A 154 -2.63 -1.89 19.25
CA GLN A 154 -2.02 -1.14 18.15
C GLN A 154 -1.44 0.20 18.62
N ARG A 155 -0.62 0.82 17.77
CA ARG A 155 -0.15 2.20 17.96
C ARG A 155 -1.20 3.19 17.49
N ALA A 156 -1.43 4.26 18.25
CA ALA A 156 -2.44 5.26 17.92
C ALA A 156 -2.27 5.92 16.54
N PRO A 157 -1.06 6.30 16.10
CA PRO A 157 -0.88 6.82 14.73
C PRO A 157 -1.25 5.81 13.65
N MET A 158 -0.93 4.52 13.85
CA MET A 158 -1.24 3.47 12.88
C MET A 158 -2.76 3.30 12.68
N VAL A 159 -3.53 3.15 13.76
CA VAL A 159 -5.00 3.05 13.62
C VAL A 159 -5.64 4.36 13.16
N THR A 160 -4.97 5.49 13.39
CA THR A 160 -5.40 6.78 12.84
C THR A 160 -5.24 6.82 11.33
N SER A 161 -4.12 6.36 10.77
CA SER A 161 -3.93 6.32 9.31
C SER A 161 -4.95 5.41 8.61
N PHE A 162 -5.47 4.41 9.33
CA PHE A 162 -6.54 3.55 8.83
C PHE A 162 -7.87 4.29 8.73
N ALA A 163 -8.19 5.10 9.76
CA ALA A 163 -9.44 5.83 9.88
C ALA A 163 -9.45 7.12 9.04
N ASP A 164 -8.33 7.83 8.94
CA ASP A 164 -8.26 9.13 8.24
C ASP A 164 -8.17 9.03 6.71
N GLY A 165 -8.07 7.81 6.18
CA GLY A 165 -8.00 7.58 4.73
C GLY A 165 -6.59 7.44 4.17
N THR A 166 -5.55 7.73 4.95
CA THR A 166 -4.16 7.67 4.47
C THR A 166 -3.79 6.26 4.02
N LYS A 167 -4.06 5.24 4.84
CA LYS A 167 -3.72 3.85 4.52
C LYS A 167 -4.46 3.33 3.28
N ILE A 168 -5.76 3.61 3.16
CA ILE A 168 -6.54 3.16 1.99
C ILE A 168 -6.05 3.83 0.71
N SER A 169 -5.65 5.11 0.78
CA SER A 169 -5.09 5.80 -0.37
C SER A 169 -3.81 5.10 -0.86
N PHE A 170 -2.93 4.67 0.06
CA PHE A 170 -1.74 3.90 -0.31
C PHE A 170 -2.06 2.51 -0.84
N GLU A 171 -2.93 1.76 -0.16
CA GLU A 171 -3.39 0.44 -0.62
C GLU A 171 -3.92 0.51 -2.05
N MET A 172 -4.79 1.49 -2.35
CA MET A 172 -5.38 1.64 -3.68
C MET A 172 -4.37 2.17 -4.70
N ALA A 173 -3.44 3.05 -4.32
CA ALA A 173 -2.37 3.49 -5.20
C ALA A 173 -1.48 2.33 -5.65
N VAL A 174 -1.13 1.41 -4.74
CA VAL A 174 -0.32 0.24 -5.10
C VAL A 174 -1.08 -0.71 -6.04
N VAL A 175 -2.37 -0.96 -5.81
CA VAL A 175 -3.22 -1.72 -6.74
C VAL A 175 -3.25 -1.05 -8.13
N ALA A 176 -3.45 0.26 -8.17
CA ALA A 176 -3.47 1.01 -9.42
C ALA A 176 -2.14 0.90 -10.18
N ASN A 177 -1.02 1.04 -9.47
CA ASN A 177 0.32 0.96 -10.04
C ASN A 177 0.71 -0.45 -10.51
N ALA A 178 0.07 -1.50 -9.97
CA ALA A 178 0.28 -2.88 -10.38
C ALA A 178 -0.53 -3.27 -11.63
N PHE A 179 -1.68 -2.63 -11.85
CA PHE A 179 -2.63 -3.03 -12.90
C PHE A 179 -2.92 -1.96 -13.97
N GLY A 180 -2.31 -0.78 -13.86
CA GLY A 180 -2.51 0.31 -14.82
C GLY A 180 -3.85 1.02 -14.62
N LEU A 181 -4.37 1.04 -13.39
CA LEU A 181 -5.64 1.70 -13.06
C LEU A 181 -5.40 3.16 -12.66
N SER A 182 -6.48 3.95 -12.62
CA SER A 182 -6.45 5.36 -12.20
C SER A 182 -7.44 5.63 -11.06
N VAL A 183 -7.55 6.89 -10.62
CA VAL A 183 -8.67 7.35 -9.78
C VAL A 183 -9.61 8.25 -10.58
N SER A 184 -10.91 8.13 -10.35
CA SER A 184 -11.94 8.95 -11.01
C SER A 184 -11.96 10.40 -10.51
N CYS A 185 -11.53 10.62 -9.27
CA CYS A 185 -11.34 11.92 -8.66
C CYS A 185 -10.31 11.85 -7.52
N ARG A 186 -9.78 13.02 -7.12
CA ARG A 186 -8.90 13.13 -5.95
C ARG A 186 -9.56 12.55 -4.71
N GLY A 187 -8.87 11.63 -4.05
CA GLY A 187 -9.34 10.95 -2.85
C GLY A 187 -10.22 9.73 -3.10
N MET A 188 -10.57 9.44 -4.37
CA MET A 188 -11.63 8.50 -4.75
C MET A 188 -13.01 8.96 -4.24
N ALA A 189 -14.11 8.42 -4.77
CA ALA A 189 -15.46 8.80 -4.38
C ALA A 189 -15.85 8.21 -3.01
N GLY A 190 -15.37 7.01 -2.68
CA GLY A 190 -15.47 6.45 -1.32
C GLY A 190 -16.87 6.46 -0.70
N PRO A 191 -17.94 6.02 -1.41
CA PRO A 191 -19.31 6.12 -0.91
C PRO A 191 -19.47 5.43 0.44
N THR A 192 -20.27 6.04 1.32
CA THR A 192 -20.74 5.41 2.57
C THR A 192 -22.14 4.86 2.35
N VAL A 193 -22.32 3.56 2.57
CA VAL A 193 -23.61 2.87 2.43
C VAL A 193 -24.18 2.50 3.80
N PRO A 194 -25.49 2.27 3.93
CA PRO A 194 -26.05 1.78 5.20
C PRO A 194 -25.39 0.47 5.65
N VAL A 195 -25.19 0.31 6.96
CA VAL A 195 -24.70 -0.97 7.54
C VAL A 195 -25.61 -2.12 7.11
N GLY A 196 -25.01 -3.26 6.73
CA GLY A 196 -25.74 -4.41 6.18
C GLY A 196 -26.00 -4.36 4.68
N THR A 197 -25.65 -3.27 3.99
CA THR A 197 -25.76 -3.19 2.53
C THR A 197 -24.73 -4.10 1.88
N HIS A 198 -25.18 -4.98 0.97
CA HIS A 198 -24.29 -5.96 0.36
C HIS A 198 -23.46 -5.31 -0.77
N VAL A 199 -22.16 -5.62 -0.84
CA VAL A 199 -21.23 -5.19 -1.90
C VAL A 199 -21.67 -5.55 -3.33
N GLN A 200 -22.61 -6.49 -3.51
CA GLN A 200 -23.18 -6.82 -4.82
C GLN A 200 -23.95 -5.65 -5.45
N GLU A 201 -24.40 -4.69 -4.65
CA GLU A 201 -25.08 -3.48 -5.11
C GLU A 201 -24.11 -2.38 -5.60
N SER A 202 -22.79 -2.61 -5.48
CA SER A 202 -21.74 -1.63 -5.79
C SER A 202 -21.77 -0.99 -7.17
N PRO A 203 -22.23 -1.64 -8.26
CA PRO A 203 -22.32 -0.96 -9.55
C PRO A 203 -23.23 0.27 -9.53
N GLY A 204 -24.20 0.34 -8.60
CA GLY A 204 -25.10 1.48 -8.44
C GLY A 204 -24.54 2.65 -7.62
N TRP A 205 -23.35 2.51 -7.03
CA TRP A 205 -22.76 3.53 -6.14
C TRP A 205 -21.78 4.45 -6.84
N TYR A 206 -21.31 4.06 -8.03
CA TYR A 206 -20.34 4.79 -8.82
C TYR A 206 -21.01 5.36 -10.08
N SER A 207 -20.51 6.49 -10.57
CA SER A 207 -21.07 7.07 -11.78
C SER A 207 -20.75 6.21 -13.00
N PRO A 208 -21.60 6.22 -14.05
CA PRO A 208 -21.30 5.54 -15.30
C PRO A 208 -19.95 5.98 -15.88
N GLU A 209 -19.63 7.27 -15.82
CA GLU A 209 -18.34 7.78 -16.32
C GLU A 209 -17.15 7.18 -15.57
N ALA A 210 -17.27 6.96 -14.27
CA ALA A 210 -16.24 6.31 -13.47
C ALA A 210 -16.00 4.87 -13.93
N LEU A 211 -17.07 4.08 -14.12
CA LEU A 211 -17.01 2.69 -14.59
C LEU A 211 -16.58 2.55 -16.06
N GLU A 212 -16.72 3.61 -16.85
CA GLU A 212 -16.31 3.67 -18.26
C GLU A 212 -14.89 4.25 -18.44
N THR A 213 -14.19 4.56 -17.36
CA THR A 213 -12.81 5.06 -17.41
C THR A 213 -11.90 4.04 -18.11
N PRO A 214 -11.18 4.43 -19.19
CA PRO A 214 -10.28 3.52 -19.88
C PRO A 214 -9.21 2.95 -18.94
N GLY A 215 -9.03 1.62 -18.97
CA GLY A 215 -8.12 0.91 -18.06
C GLY A 215 -8.72 0.55 -16.71
N GLY A 216 -9.81 1.21 -16.31
CA GLY A 216 -10.47 1.02 -15.02
C GLY A 216 -9.88 1.88 -13.89
N ILE A 217 -10.56 1.83 -12.75
CA ILE A 217 -10.22 2.65 -11.57
C ILE A 217 -10.01 1.82 -10.30
N VAL A 218 -9.36 2.43 -9.31
CA VAL A 218 -9.39 1.95 -7.93
C VAL A 218 -10.38 2.76 -7.10
N GLU A 219 -11.05 2.09 -6.17
CA GLU A 219 -12.08 2.69 -5.31
C GLU A 219 -12.16 2.02 -3.94
N TYR A 220 -12.94 2.62 -3.04
CA TYR A 220 -13.34 1.96 -1.81
C TYR A 220 -14.81 2.22 -1.50
N VAL A 221 -15.34 1.47 -0.54
CA VAL A 221 -16.66 1.70 0.04
C VAL A 221 -16.58 1.62 1.55
N VAL A 222 -17.41 2.42 2.22
CA VAL A 222 -17.51 2.45 3.68
C VAL A 222 -18.81 1.77 4.11
N GLN A 223 -18.72 0.85 5.08
CA GLN A 223 -19.81 0.09 5.73
C GLN A 223 -20.49 -1.02 4.91
N ALA A 224 -20.06 -1.29 3.68
CA ALA A 224 -20.59 -2.42 2.92
C ALA A 224 -20.22 -3.77 3.55
N GLU A 225 -21.05 -4.78 3.29
CA GLU A 225 -20.85 -6.16 3.73
C GLU A 225 -20.77 -7.14 2.55
N PRO A 226 -20.11 -8.30 2.70
CA PRO A 226 -19.26 -8.67 3.84
C PRO A 226 -17.95 -7.87 3.86
N GLY A 227 -17.45 -7.56 5.06
CA GLY A 227 -16.21 -6.83 5.27
C GLY A 227 -15.58 -7.14 6.64
N PRO A 228 -14.30 -6.83 6.86
CA PRO A 228 -13.38 -6.11 5.96
C PRO A 228 -12.90 -7.03 4.82
N GLY A 229 -13.11 -6.63 3.57
CA GLY A 229 -12.90 -7.47 2.39
C GLY A 229 -12.63 -6.63 1.15
N VAL A 230 -12.60 -7.27 -0.01
CA VAL A 230 -12.25 -6.61 -1.28
C VAL A 230 -13.20 -7.03 -2.40
N PHE A 231 -13.31 -6.21 -3.43
CA PHE A 231 -14.19 -6.48 -4.56
C PHE A 231 -13.61 -6.00 -5.90
N VAL A 232 -14.10 -6.59 -6.97
CA VAL A 232 -13.82 -6.19 -8.35
C VAL A 232 -15.15 -6.12 -9.09
N ILE A 233 -15.42 -4.98 -9.73
CA ILE A 233 -16.50 -4.85 -10.70
C ILE A 233 -15.90 -5.10 -12.08
N ALA A 234 -16.52 -6.00 -12.84
CA ALA A 234 -16.08 -6.31 -14.19
C ALA A 234 -17.22 -6.19 -15.20
N ARG A 235 -16.86 -5.71 -16.40
CA ARG A 235 -17.73 -5.64 -17.56
C ARG A 235 -17.61 -6.90 -18.40
N GLN A 236 -18.75 -7.39 -18.90
CA GLN A 236 -18.79 -8.44 -19.91
C GLN A 236 -19.85 -8.11 -20.96
N ASP A 237 -19.41 -7.81 -22.18
CA ASP A 237 -20.27 -7.38 -23.28
C ASP A 237 -20.69 -8.54 -24.20
N HIS A 238 -19.99 -9.69 -24.17
CA HIS A 238 -20.30 -10.80 -25.07
C HIS A 238 -21.69 -11.39 -24.74
N PRO A 239 -22.65 -11.38 -25.68
CA PRO A 239 -24.06 -11.69 -25.39
C PRO A 239 -24.24 -13.10 -24.83
N VAL A 240 -23.52 -14.09 -25.37
CA VAL A 240 -23.57 -15.47 -24.84
C VAL A 240 -23.01 -15.57 -23.42
N GLN A 241 -21.94 -14.82 -23.10
CA GLN A 241 -21.35 -14.87 -21.77
C GLN A 241 -22.28 -14.23 -20.74
N ARG A 242 -22.98 -13.15 -21.12
CA ARG A 242 -23.99 -12.51 -20.27
C ARG A 242 -25.16 -13.45 -19.96
N GLU A 243 -25.63 -14.23 -20.93
CA GLU A 243 -26.68 -15.23 -20.69
C GLU A 243 -26.21 -16.33 -19.72
N TYR A 244 -24.96 -16.79 -19.83
CA TYR A 244 -24.40 -17.74 -18.87
C TYR A 244 -24.21 -17.14 -17.47
N LEU A 245 -23.68 -15.92 -17.36
CA LEU A 245 -23.53 -15.22 -16.08
C LEU A 245 -24.90 -15.01 -15.41
N LYS A 246 -25.93 -14.68 -16.19
CA LYS A 246 -27.31 -14.61 -15.70
C LYS A 246 -27.83 -15.97 -15.25
N TYR A 247 -27.55 -17.04 -16.00
CA TYR A 247 -27.89 -18.42 -15.60
C TYR A 247 -27.24 -18.78 -14.25
N TYR A 248 -25.97 -18.40 -14.06
CA TYR A 248 -25.20 -18.54 -12.81
C TYR A 248 -25.54 -17.51 -11.73
N LYS A 249 -26.61 -16.73 -11.92
CA LYS A 249 -27.15 -15.79 -10.91
C LYS A 249 -26.25 -14.59 -10.59
N MET A 250 -25.33 -14.25 -11.49
CA MET A 250 -24.46 -13.07 -11.34
C MET A 250 -25.16 -11.74 -11.71
N GLY A 251 -26.38 -11.80 -12.27
CA GLY A 251 -27.16 -10.63 -12.67
C GLY A 251 -27.30 -10.49 -14.19
N ASN A 252 -27.94 -9.40 -14.63
CA ASN A 252 -28.23 -9.15 -16.06
C ASN A 252 -27.07 -8.47 -16.82
N GLY A 253 -26.01 -8.06 -16.11
CA GLY A 253 -24.91 -7.29 -16.66
C GLY A 253 -25.30 -5.86 -17.07
N PRO A 254 -24.39 -5.11 -17.74
CA PRO A 254 -23.08 -5.59 -18.20
C PRO A 254 -22.03 -5.66 -17.08
N TYR A 255 -22.30 -5.08 -15.91
CA TYR A 255 -21.42 -5.10 -14.75
C TYR A 255 -21.74 -6.26 -13.80
N TYR A 256 -20.69 -6.92 -13.33
CA TYR A 256 -20.73 -8.08 -12.45
C TYR A 256 -19.76 -7.87 -11.29
N VAL A 257 -20.17 -8.22 -10.08
CA VAL A 257 -19.37 -8.04 -8.86
C VAL A 257 -18.77 -9.36 -8.42
N PHE A 258 -17.46 -9.36 -8.19
CA PHE A 258 -16.72 -10.43 -7.54
C PHE A 258 -16.15 -9.88 -6.24
N TYR A 259 -16.18 -10.65 -5.16
CA TYR A 259 -15.65 -10.18 -3.88
C TYR A 259 -15.00 -11.30 -3.08
N HIS A 260 -14.03 -10.93 -2.25
CA HIS A 260 -13.44 -11.79 -1.24
C HIS A 260 -13.83 -11.24 0.15
N PRO A 261 -14.56 -12.00 0.98
CA PRO A 261 -15.30 -11.46 2.13
C PRO A 261 -14.45 -11.26 3.39
N TYR A 262 -13.13 -11.42 3.31
CA TYR A 262 -12.18 -11.23 4.39
C TYR A 262 -10.79 -10.92 3.82
N HIS A 263 -9.87 -10.48 4.68
CA HIS A 263 -8.43 -10.52 4.46
C HIS A 263 -7.78 -10.71 5.84
N LEU A 264 -6.77 -11.58 5.95
CA LEU A 264 -6.25 -12.02 7.27
C LEU A 264 -4.81 -11.59 7.54
N CYS A 265 -4.30 -10.57 6.85
CA CYS A 265 -2.99 -9.95 7.09
C CYS A 265 -1.86 -11.00 7.21
N HIS A 266 -1.17 -11.02 8.35
CA HIS A 266 -0.05 -11.92 8.63
C HIS A 266 -0.38 -13.41 8.54
N PHE A 267 -1.66 -13.81 8.66
CA PHE A 267 -2.06 -15.21 8.45
C PHE A 267 -1.89 -15.65 7.00
N GLU A 268 -1.92 -14.75 6.02
CA GLU A 268 -1.80 -15.07 4.59
C GLU A 268 -0.43 -14.67 4.01
N ALA A 269 0.34 -13.82 4.72
CA ALA A 269 1.61 -13.29 4.22
C ALA A 269 2.63 -14.38 3.79
N HIS A 270 2.64 -15.51 4.49
CA HIS A 270 3.49 -16.66 4.17
C HIS A 270 3.24 -17.24 2.78
N HIS A 271 2.05 -17.06 2.19
CA HIS A 271 1.80 -17.44 0.79
C HIS A 271 2.66 -16.65 -0.19
N SER A 272 2.89 -15.36 0.07
CA SER A 272 3.75 -14.53 -0.80
C SER A 272 5.22 -14.89 -0.67
N ILE A 273 5.67 -15.22 0.54
CA ILE A 273 7.02 -15.75 0.77
C ILE A 273 7.21 -17.05 -0.02
N ALA A 274 6.25 -17.97 0.05
CA ALA A 274 6.32 -19.23 -0.70
C ALA A 274 6.25 -19.01 -2.22
N ARG A 275 5.41 -18.11 -2.71
CA ARG A 275 5.31 -17.77 -4.14
C ARG A 275 6.66 -17.33 -4.71
N VAL A 276 7.32 -16.41 -4.01
CA VAL A 276 8.61 -15.90 -4.46
C VAL A 276 9.72 -16.95 -4.30
N ALA A 277 9.83 -17.59 -3.14
CA ALA A 277 10.92 -18.54 -2.87
C ALA A 277 10.84 -19.82 -3.74
N LEU A 278 9.64 -20.26 -4.10
CA LEU A 278 9.44 -21.54 -4.78
C LEU A 278 9.13 -21.41 -6.27
N PHE A 279 8.59 -20.27 -6.70
CA PHE A 279 8.08 -20.10 -8.07
C PHE A 279 8.57 -18.84 -8.78
N ASP A 280 9.38 -18.00 -8.13
CA ASP A 280 9.81 -16.70 -8.67
C ASP A 280 8.59 -15.85 -9.12
N ASP A 281 7.53 -15.87 -8.32
CA ASP A 281 6.23 -15.31 -8.64
C ASP A 281 5.82 -14.23 -7.63
N ALA A 282 5.63 -13.00 -8.09
CA ALA A 282 5.15 -11.91 -7.26
C ALA A 282 3.64 -12.04 -7.01
N THR A 283 3.19 -11.77 -5.79
CA THR A 283 1.76 -11.59 -5.51
C THR A 283 1.23 -10.32 -6.14
N MET A 284 1.98 -9.22 -6.07
CA MET A 284 1.66 -7.95 -6.72
C MET A 284 2.91 -7.06 -6.72
N ALA A 285 3.21 -6.43 -7.85
CA ALA A 285 4.30 -5.47 -7.98
C ALA A 285 3.93 -4.37 -8.98
N PRO A 286 4.50 -3.16 -8.87
CA PRO A 286 4.30 -2.12 -9.88
C PRO A 286 4.70 -2.59 -11.28
N MET A 287 3.90 -2.26 -12.29
CA MET A 287 4.15 -2.71 -13.67
C MET A 287 5.01 -1.74 -14.50
N GLY A 288 5.23 -0.52 -14.00
CA GLY A 288 5.92 0.55 -14.71
C GLY A 288 5.88 1.87 -13.95
N ALA A 289 5.75 2.99 -14.68
CA ALA A 289 5.64 4.31 -14.08
C ALA A 289 4.41 4.42 -13.15
N PRO A 290 4.48 5.20 -12.05
CA PRO A 290 3.33 5.49 -11.21
C PRO A 290 2.12 5.96 -12.02
N GLN A 291 0.95 5.40 -11.74
CA GLN A 291 -0.35 5.82 -12.25
C GLN A 291 -1.10 6.65 -11.21
N VAL A 292 -1.02 6.24 -9.95
CA VAL A 292 -1.64 6.90 -8.81
C VAL A 292 -0.59 7.11 -7.72
N GLU A 293 -0.63 8.27 -7.10
CA GLU A 293 0.20 8.64 -5.97
C GLU A 293 -0.69 9.04 -4.78
N VAL A 294 -0.12 9.07 -3.58
CA VAL A 294 -0.80 9.58 -2.39
C VAL A 294 -0.21 10.95 -2.05
N ILE A 295 -1.05 11.97 -2.00
CA ILE A 295 -0.69 13.36 -1.74
C ILE A 295 -1.04 13.77 -0.31
N ALA A 296 -0.24 14.67 0.27
CA ALA A 296 -0.45 15.20 1.61
C ALA A 296 -1.52 16.31 1.60
N THR A 297 -2.47 16.22 2.53
CA THR A 297 -3.54 17.21 2.71
C THR A 297 -3.58 17.69 4.16
N ALA A 298 -3.75 18.99 4.37
CA ALA A 298 -3.72 19.59 5.71
C ALA A 298 -4.94 19.16 6.54
N LYS A 299 -4.73 18.44 7.65
CA LYS A 299 -5.80 17.96 8.55
C LYS A 299 -6.42 19.10 9.37
N ARG A 300 -5.63 20.15 9.60
CA ARG A 300 -6.01 21.41 10.24
C ARG A 300 -5.26 22.55 9.55
N ALA A 301 -5.57 23.79 9.92
CA ALA A 301 -4.75 24.91 9.51
C ALA A 301 -3.31 24.73 10.02
N LEU A 302 -2.34 24.89 9.12
CA LEU A 302 -0.91 24.81 9.38
C LEU A 302 -0.28 26.20 9.31
N VAL A 303 0.68 26.47 10.18
CA VAL A 303 1.39 27.76 10.25
C VAL A 303 2.87 27.59 9.89
N PRO A 304 3.54 28.66 9.39
CA PRO A 304 4.96 28.61 9.06
C PRO A 304 5.80 28.13 10.25
N GLY A 305 6.77 27.27 9.96
CA GLY A 305 7.70 26.71 10.94
C GLY A 305 7.26 25.38 11.56
N GLU A 306 5.98 25.01 11.48
CA GLU A 306 5.52 23.67 11.89
C GLU A 306 6.21 22.58 11.07
N VAL A 307 6.46 21.43 11.70
CA VAL A 307 7.08 20.26 11.06
C VAL A 307 6.00 19.18 10.94
N LEU A 308 5.75 18.72 9.72
CA LEU A 308 4.77 17.68 9.44
C LEU A 308 5.16 16.39 10.17
N ASP A 309 4.18 15.77 10.82
CA ASP A 309 4.32 14.46 11.44
C ASP A 309 4.09 13.33 10.42
N GLY A 310 4.40 12.10 10.83
CA GLY A 310 4.19 10.91 10.01
C GLY A 310 2.72 10.52 9.84
N PHE A 311 2.49 9.39 9.17
CA PHE A 311 1.15 8.90 8.85
C PHE A 311 0.26 8.73 10.09
N GLY A 312 -1.00 9.16 9.96
CA GLY A 312 -1.96 9.12 11.06
C GLY A 312 -1.61 10.07 12.21
N GLY A 313 -0.79 11.08 11.94
CA GLY A 313 -0.53 12.18 12.85
C GLY A 313 -1.68 13.19 12.97
N PHE A 314 -1.35 14.35 13.48
CA PHE A 314 -2.25 15.48 13.74
C PHE A 314 -2.29 16.49 12.59
N LEU A 315 -1.27 16.54 11.72
CA LEU A 315 -1.09 17.67 10.82
C LEU A 315 -1.59 17.40 9.41
N SER A 316 -1.51 16.16 8.94
CA SER A 316 -1.89 15.81 7.57
C SER A 316 -2.57 14.44 7.44
N TYR A 317 -3.28 14.24 6.33
CA TYR A 317 -3.82 12.97 5.88
C TYR A 317 -3.56 12.78 4.38
N GLY A 318 -3.52 11.53 3.93
CA GLY A 318 -3.28 11.16 2.54
C GLY A 318 -4.55 11.08 1.69
N LEU A 319 -4.46 11.52 0.44
CA LEU A 319 -5.49 11.32 -0.60
C LEU A 319 -4.84 10.70 -1.85
N ALA A 320 -5.52 9.75 -2.50
CA ALA A 320 -5.07 9.23 -3.80
C ALA A 320 -5.30 10.26 -4.92
N GLU A 321 -4.36 10.39 -5.84
CA GLU A 321 -4.43 11.31 -6.99
C GLU A 321 -3.69 10.72 -8.19
N ASN A 322 -4.17 11.01 -9.40
CA ASN A 322 -3.49 10.56 -10.62
C ASN A 322 -2.10 11.20 -10.74
N ALA A 323 -1.10 10.40 -11.12
CA ALA A 323 0.31 10.80 -11.11
C ALA A 323 0.61 11.98 -12.06
N ASP A 324 -0.13 12.10 -13.16
CA ASP A 324 -0.03 13.24 -14.08
C ASP A 324 -0.46 14.55 -13.42
N VAL A 325 -1.52 14.53 -12.61
CA VAL A 325 -1.99 15.67 -11.81
C VAL A 325 -0.97 16.02 -10.72
N VAL A 326 -0.44 15.01 -10.01
CA VAL A 326 0.59 15.21 -8.98
C VAL A 326 1.82 15.90 -9.58
N ALA A 327 2.30 15.42 -10.72
CA ALA A 327 3.45 16.00 -11.41
C ALA A 327 3.17 17.42 -11.94
N ARG A 328 2.02 17.63 -12.60
CA ARG A 328 1.63 18.93 -13.17
C ARG A 328 1.51 20.00 -12.10
N ASP A 329 0.84 19.69 -10.99
CA ASP A 329 0.51 20.65 -9.95
C ASP A 329 1.56 20.69 -8.83
N ARG A 330 2.66 19.93 -8.97
CA ARG A 330 3.76 19.82 -7.99
C ARG A 330 3.25 19.49 -6.59
N LEU A 331 2.27 18.59 -6.51
CA LEU A 331 1.67 18.18 -5.24
C LEU A 331 2.71 17.41 -4.41
N LEU A 332 2.70 17.58 -3.10
CA LEU A 332 3.63 16.94 -2.19
C LEU A 332 3.16 15.50 -1.91
N PRO A 333 3.94 14.46 -2.28
CA PRO A 333 3.59 13.09 -1.94
C PRO A 333 3.62 12.86 -0.43
N MET A 334 2.63 12.15 0.10
CA MET A 334 2.47 11.87 1.52
C MET A 334 3.68 11.11 2.09
N GLY A 335 4.25 10.17 1.33
CA GLY A 335 5.46 9.45 1.76
C GLY A 335 6.76 10.27 1.75
N VAL A 336 6.70 11.53 1.30
CA VAL A 336 7.80 12.51 1.41
C VAL A 336 7.50 13.54 2.50
N ALA A 337 6.24 13.67 2.94
CA ALA A 337 5.78 14.80 3.73
C ALA A 337 6.27 14.81 5.18
N GLU A 338 6.52 13.64 5.78
CA GLU A 338 7.07 13.55 7.15
C GLU A 338 8.33 14.42 7.29
N ASP A 339 8.51 15.07 8.44
CA ASP A 339 9.63 15.98 8.76
C ASP A 339 9.77 17.24 7.89
N CYS A 340 8.91 17.44 6.89
CA CYS A 340 8.92 18.66 6.09
C CYS A 340 8.47 19.86 6.93
N ARG A 341 9.18 20.98 6.79
CA ARG A 341 8.83 22.22 7.50
C ARG A 341 7.92 23.08 6.64
N ILE A 342 6.82 23.54 7.21
CA ILE A 342 5.86 24.44 6.55
C ILE A 342 6.49 25.82 6.32
N LYS A 343 6.48 26.31 5.08
CA LYS A 343 7.03 27.62 4.68
C LYS A 343 6.02 28.76 4.81
N ARG A 344 4.76 28.49 4.49
CA ARG A 344 3.67 29.46 4.47
C ARG A 344 2.42 28.86 5.09
N ALA A 345 1.50 29.70 5.57
CA ALA A 345 0.26 29.20 6.16
C ALA A 345 -0.54 28.40 5.13
N VAL A 346 -1.05 27.23 5.54
CA VAL A 346 -1.86 26.34 4.72
C VAL A 346 -3.20 26.13 5.43
N PRO A 347 -4.34 26.56 4.86
CA PRO A 347 -5.67 26.26 5.36
C PRO A 347 -5.93 24.76 5.55
N LYS A 348 -6.85 24.43 6.46
CA LYS A 348 -7.39 23.07 6.58
C LYS A 348 -7.96 22.60 5.23
N ASP A 349 -7.77 21.32 4.92
CA ASP A 349 -8.23 20.62 3.71
C ASP A 349 -7.57 21.09 2.40
N GLN A 350 -6.59 22.00 2.47
CA GLN A 350 -5.76 22.31 1.32
C GLN A 350 -4.71 21.21 1.12
N VAL A 351 -4.61 20.73 -0.12
CA VAL A 351 -3.53 19.83 -0.57
C VAL A 351 -2.21 20.60 -0.58
N LEU A 352 -1.18 19.99 -0.01
CA LEU A 352 0.17 20.55 0.03
C LEU A 352 0.88 20.35 -1.31
N THR A 353 1.70 21.33 -1.66
CA THR A 353 2.62 21.31 -2.79
C THR A 353 4.06 21.39 -2.28
N TYR A 354 5.03 21.07 -3.14
CA TYR A 354 6.44 21.28 -2.82
C TYR A 354 6.78 22.74 -2.48
N ASP A 355 6.00 23.71 -2.98
CA ASP A 355 6.21 25.13 -2.71
C ASP A 355 5.77 25.53 -1.28
N ASP A 356 4.92 24.71 -0.64
CA ASP A 356 4.44 24.95 0.73
C ASP A 356 5.44 24.50 1.80
N VAL A 357 6.47 23.74 1.42
CA VAL A 357 7.38 23.08 2.37
C VAL A 357 8.86 23.29 2.07
N GLU A 358 9.66 23.12 3.13
CA GLU A 358 11.08 22.90 3.08
C GLU A 358 11.37 21.42 3.38
N LEU A 359 12.04 20.75 2.45
CA LEU A 359 12.40 19.34 2.56
C LEU A 359 13.62 19.19 3.49
N PRO A 360 13.65 18.16 4.36
CA PRO A 360 14.86 17.77 5.06
C PRO A 360 16.00 17.43 4.09
N SER A 361 17.23 17.79 4.44
CA SER A 361 18.40 17.48 3.61
C SER A 361 18.82 16.02 3.77
N GLY A 362 19.13 15.35 2.67
CA GLY A 362 19.91 14.12 2.67
C GLY A 362 19.14 12.82 2.93
N ARG A 363 17.80 12.83 2.95
CA ARG A 363 17.05 11.57 3.05
C ARG A 363 17.08 10.80 1.73
N LEU A 364 16.97 9.48 1.87
CA LEU A 364 17.03 8.54 0.75
C LEU A 364 15.78 8.68 -0.13
N ILE A 365 14.63 8.96 0.47
CA ILE A 365 13.35 9.00 -0.21
C ILE A 365 13.31 10.07 -1.30
N GLU A 366 13.87 11.27 -1.07
CA GLU A 366 13.95 12.29 -2.13
C GLU A 366 14.89 11.87 -3.25
N ARG A 367 15.98 11.17 -2.93
CA ARG A 367 16.90 10.65 -3.95
C ARG A 367 16.17 9.66 -4.85
N LEU A 368 15.49 8.68 -4.26
CA LEU A 368 14.71 7.69 -5.00
C LEU A 368 13.56 8.31 -5.79
N ARG A 369 12.89 9.33 -5.25
CA ARG A 369 11.84 10.07 -5.98
C ARG A 369 12.39 10.81 -7.20
N ARG A 370 13.57 11.42 -7.10
CA ARG A 370 14.26 12.04 -8.25
C ARG A 370 14.67 10.98 -9.28
N GLU A 371 15.23 9.86 -8.84
CA GLU A 371 15.61 8.74 -9.71
C GLU A 371 14.40 8.14 -10.42
N GLN A 372 13.28 7.93 -9.71
CA GLN A 372 12.01 7.46 -10.27
C GLN A 372 11.51 8.39 -11.36
N SER A 373 11.47 9.70 -11.07
CA SER A 373 11.03 10.71 -12.02
C SER A 373 11.93 10.72 -13.26
N GLY A 374 13.25 10.66 -13.07
CA GLY A 374 14.22 10.60 -14.17
C GLY A 374 14.11 9.32 -15.02
N HIS A 375 13.94 8.15 -14.39
CA HIS A 375 13.84 6.88 -15.08
C HIS A 375 12.56 6.77 -15.93
N PHE A 376 11.44 7.25 -15.40
CA PHE A 376 10.14 7.19 -16.09
C PHE A 376 9.82 8.46 -16.89
N HIS A 377 10.78 9.40 -17.02
CA HIS A 377 10.61 10.67 -17.74
C HIS A 377 9.42 11.51 -17.26
N MET A 378 9.16 11.49 -15.95
CA MET A 378 8.11 12.29 -15.32
C MET A 378 8.68 13.60 -14.75
N PRO A 379 7.91 14.70 -14.75
CA PRO A 379 8.32 15.93 -14.07
C PRO A 379 8.53 15.68 -12.56
N TYR A 380 9.63 16.20 -12.01
CA TYR A 380 9.87 16.17 -10.57
C TYR A 380 9.42 17.49 -9.93
N GLY A 381 8.49 17.41 -8.98
CA GLY A 381 7.93 18.60 -8.33
C GLY A 381 8.85 19.27 -7.30
N GLY A 382 9.89 18.59 -6.81
CA GLY A 382 10.73 19.09 -5.71
C GLY A 382 11.96 19.90 -6.13
N SER A 383 12.06 20.30 -7.41
CA SER A 383 13.12 21.19 -7.92
C SER A 383 12.66 22.63 -8.00
#